data_AF-A0A8E0NAX6-F1
#
_entry.id   AF-A0A8E0NAX6-F1
#
_cell.length_a   1.000
_cell.length_b   1.000
_cell.length_c   1.000
_cell.angle_alpha   90.00
_cell.angle_beta   90.00
_cell.angle_gamma   90.00
#
_symmetry.space_group_name_H-M   'P 1'
#
loop_
_entity.id
_entity.type
_entity.pdbx_description
1 polymer ?
#
loop_
_entity_poly.entity_id
_entity_poly.type
_entity_poly.pdbx_seq_one_letter_code
_entity_poly.pdbx_strand_id
1 'polypeptide(L)'
;MRPAPPVEIRAEGDETAKAAIDALVDAGLLTATATTRVPAGFTGGDQPVPHIHYEATPAAAEAIRPSPNTFLGGTDLCFARRQVAEVRGNTEPGEMAGVHMTRVTYRWRLDDIAPWANAPAIREAFPAIASALDEPEGEATETLILTDSGWTHQSLVG
;
A
#
# COMPACT_ATOMS: atom_id res chain seq x y z
N MET A 1 9.31 13.86 4.36
CA MET A 1 8.44 13.37 3.28
C MET A 1 7.66 14.55 2.73
N ARG A 2 7.59 14.73 1.41
CA ARG A 2 6.70 15.73 0.79
C ARG A 2 5.29 15.14 0.80
N PRO A 3 4.24 15.87 1.25
CA PRO A 3 2.87 15.37 1.16
C PRO A 3 2.53 15.04 -0.29
N ALA A 4 1.75 13.99 -0.50
CA ALA A 4 1.24 13.68 -1.83
C ALA A 4 0.44 14.89 -2.35
N PRO A 5 0.61 15.28 -3.63
CA PRO A 5 -0.16 16.39 -4.17
C PRO A 5 -1.65 16.05 -4.10
N PRO A 6 -2.52 17.03 -3.82
CA PRO A 6 -3.95 16.78 -3.77
C PRO A 6 -4.46 16.31 -5.13
N VAL A 7 -5.44 15.41 -5.10
CA VAL A 7 -6.04 14.80 -6.28
C VAL A 7 -7.44 15.36 -6.46
N GLU A 8 -7.74 15.85 -7.66
CA GLU A 8 -9.09 16.27 -8.01
C GLU A 8 -9.67 15.35 -9.06
N ILE A 9 -10.87 14.82 -8.78
CA ILE A 9 -11.65 14.03 -9.73
C ILE A 9 -12.98 14.72 -9.97
N ARG A 10 -13.64 14.43 -11.09
CA ARG A 10 -15.02 14.85 -11.32
C ARG A 10 -15.95 14.14 -10.34
N ALA A 11 -16.94 14.86 -9.80
CA ALA A 11 -17.90 14.25 -8.89
C ALA A 11 -18.79 13.23 -9.63
N GLU A 12 -19.10 13.51 -10.90
CA GLU A 12 -19.74 12.59 -11.82
C GLU A 12 -18.64 11.76 -12.51
N GLY A 13 -18.49 10.49 -12.14
CA GLY A 13 -17.37 9.65 -12.56
C GLY A 13 -17.57 8.16 -12.32
N ASP A 14 -16.47 7.40 -12.30
CA ASP A 14 -16.50 5.97 -11.95
C ASP A 14 -16.81 5.82 -10.46
N GLU A 15 -18.03 5.38 -10.16
CA GLU A 15 -18.54 5.17 -8.81
C GLU A 15 -17.72 4.14 -8.02
N THR A 16 -17.12 3.14 -8.68
CA THR A 16 -16.30 2.12 -7.99
C THR A 16 -14.96 2.71 -7.56
N ALA A 17 -14.30 3.42 -8.48
CA ALA A 17 -13.06 4.13 -8.17
C ALA A 17 -13.29 5.21 -7.10
N LYS A 18 -14.42 5.92 -7.19
CA LYS A 18 -14.82 6.91 -6.18
C LYS A 18 -15.08 6.26 -4.81
N ALA A 19 -15.84 5.17 -4.75
CA ALA A 19 -16.12 4.46 -3.50
C ALA A 19 -14.83 3.97 -2.81
N ALA A 20 -13.84 3.52 -3.59
CA ALA A 20 -12.54 3.14 -3.02
C ALA A 20 -11.78 4.31 -2.39
N ILE A 21 -11.84 5.51 -3.00
CA ILE A 21 -11.23 6.72 -2.45
C ILE A 21 -12.03 7.22 -1.23
N ASP A 22 -13.36 7.19 -1.30
CA ASP A 22 -14.24 7.56 -0.18
C ASP A 22 -14.02 6.63 1.03
N ALA A 23 -13.77 5.33 0.81
CA ALA A 23 -13.41 4.43 1.90
C ALA A 23 -12.13 4.87 2.64
N LEU A 24 -11.17 5.49 1.93
CA LEU A 24 -9.97 6.09 2.55
C LEU A 24 -10.29 7.40 3.29
N VAL A 25 -11.33 8.13 2.89
CA VAL A 25 -11.85 9.29 3.63
C VAL A 25 -12.50 8.84 4.93
N ASP A 26 -13.35 7.81 4.88
CA ASP A 26 -13.99 7.21 6.05
C ASP A 26 -12.96 6.59 7.02
N ALA A 27 -11.85 6.07 6.48
CA ALA A 27 -10.70 5.61 7.24
C ALA A 27 -9.87 6.74 7.88
N GLY A 28 -10.18 8.00 7.58
CA GLY A 28 -9.43 9.17 8.07
C GLY A 28 -8.06 9.36 7.42
N LEU A 29 -7.77 8.66 6.33
CA LEU A 29 -6.52 8.80 5.58
C LEU A 29 -6.60 9.99 4.60
N LEU A 30 -7.78 10.27 4.06
CA LEU A 30 -8.02 11.40 3.18
C LEU A 30 -9.09 12.33 3.74
N THR A 31 -9.11 13.58 3.29
CA THR A 31 -10.28 14.46 3.35
C THR A 31 -10.86 14.61 1.96
N ALA A 32 -12.17 14.82 1.87
CA ALA A 32 -12.87 15.11 0.62
C ALA A 32 -13.56 16.47 0.72
N THR A 33 -13.34 17.34 -0.26
CA THR A 33 -14.00 18.64 -0.37
C THR A 33 -14.66 18.76 -1.73
N ALA A 34 -15.98 18.92 -1.76
CA ALA A 34 -16.71 19.20 -3.00
C ALA A 34 -16.27 20.58 -3.53
N THR A 35 -15.90 20.62 -4.81
CA THR A 35 -15.47 21.84 -5.49
C THR A 35 -16.13 21.91 -6.86
N THR A 36 -16.05 23.07 -7.49
CA THR A 36 -16.57 23.26 -8.84
C THR A 36 -15.49 23.88 -9.69
N ARG A 37 -15.17 23.23 -10.82
CA ARG A 37 -14.23 23.80 -11.80
C ARG A 37 -15.01 24.38 -12.96
N VAL A 38 -14.70 25.62 -13.30
CA VAL A 38 -15.05 26.19 -14.61
C VAL A 38 -13.89 25.83 -15.55
N PRO A 39 -14.08 24.96 -16.55
CA PRO A 39 -13.03 24.64 -17.49
C PRO A 39 -12.60 25.92 -18.21
N ALA A 40 -11.29 26.18 -18.29
CA ALA A 40 -10.78 27.30 -19.08
C ALA A 40 -10.98 26.98 -20.57
N GLY A 41 -12.13 27.36 -21.12
CA GLY A 41 -12.47 27.19 -22.52
C GLY A 41 -12.01 28.37 -23.37
N PHE A 42 -11.46 28.09 -24.55
CA PHE A 42 -11.21 29.11 -25.59
C PHE A 42 -12.51 29.52 -26.32
N THR A 43 -13.60 28.76 -26.13
CA THR A 43 -14.88 28.87 -26.86
C THR A 43 -16.08 28.83 -25.90
N GLY A 44 -16.10 29.69 -24.88
CA GLY A 44 -17.34 30.17 -24.24
C GLY A 44 -18.26 29.15 -23.55
N GLY A 45 -17.75 27.98 -23.14
CA GLY A 45 -18.51 26.98 -22.39
C GLY A 45 -18.16 26.99 -20.90
N ASP A 46 -18.45 28.08 -20.18
CA ASP A 46 -18.15 28.23 -18.75
C ASP A 46 -19.13 27.48 -17.83
N GLN A 47 -19.56 26.28 -18.20
CA GLN A 47 -20.44 25.51 -17.32
C GLN A 47 -19.62 24.95 -16.14
N PRO A 48 -20.01 25.28 -14.89
CA PRO A 48 -19.33 24.77 -13.72
C PRO A 48 -19.47 23.24 -13.64
N VAL A 49 -18.35 22.51 -13.59
CA VAL A 49 -18.32 21.05 -13.48
C VAL A 49 -18.02 20.65 -12.03
N PRO A 50 -18.91 19.90 -11.35
CA PRO A 50 -18.66 19.38 -10.01
C PRO A 50 -17.43 18.47 -9.96
N HIS A 51 -16.58 18.69 -8.96
CA HIS A 51 -15.37 17.93 -8.67
C HIS A 51 -15.29 17.62 -7.16
N ILE A 52 -14.44 16.68 -6.80
CA ILE A 52 -14.08 16.38 -5.43
C ILE A 52 -12.57 16.50 -5.31
N HIS A 53 -12.14 17.34 -4.38
CA HIS A 53 -10.74 17.54 -4.02
C HIS A 53 -10.41 16.64 -2.84
N TYR A 54 -9.46 15.72 -3.04
CA TYR A 54 -8.94 14.85 -2.00
C TYR A 54 -7.55 15.29 -1.56
N GLU A 55 -7.37 15.36 -0.24
CA GLU A 55 -6.11 15.72 0.37
C GLU A 55 -5.71 14.68 1.43
N ALA A 56 -4.42 14.39 1.52
CA ALA A 56 -3.89 13.45 2.51
C ALA A 56 -3.93 14.04 3.91
N THR A 57 -4.45 13.28 4.88
CA THR A 57 -4.33 13.64 6.30
C THR A 57 -2.92 13.33 6.82
N PRO A 58 -2.55 13.81 8.03
CA PRO A 58 -1.33 13.36 8.68
C PRO A 58 -1.24 11.84 8.85
N ALA A 59 -2.37 11.15 9.06
CA ALA A 59 -2.41 9.69 9.18
C ALA A 59 -2.06 8.98 7.85
N ALA A 60 -2.42 9.58 6.70
CA ALA A 60 -2.00 9.06 5.40
C ALA A 60 -0.48 9.09 5.20
N ALA A 61 0.27 9.98 5.84
CA ALA A 61 1.73 10.00 5.70
C ALA A 61 2.40 8.73 6.26
N GLU A 62 1.76 8.09 7.25
CA GLU A 62 2.24 6.83 7.82
C GLU A 62 1.77 5.63 6.98
N ALA A 63 0.54 5.69 6.48
CA ALA A 63 -0.11 4.60 5.76
C ALA A 63 0.21 4.53 4.26
N ILE A 64 0.58 5.63 3.61
CA ILE A 64 0.76 5.69 2.15
C ILE A 64 2.25 5.74 1.80
N ARG A 65 2.68 4.88 0.88
CA ARG A 65 4.05 4.86 0.35
C ARG A 65 4.04 4.92 -1.18
N PRO A 66 5.01 5.60 -1.81
CA PRO A 66 5.21 5.50 -3.25
C PRO A 66 5.40 4.05 -3.68
N SER A 67 4.80 3.68 -4.80
CA SER A 67 4.84 2.34 -5.37
C SER A 67 4.84 2.39 -6.90
N PRO A 68 5.46 1.44 -7.59
CA PRO A 68 5.25 1.28 -9.03
C PRO A 68 3.81 0.90 -9.40
N ASN A 69 2.97 0.53 -8.42
CA ASN A 69 1.56 0.20 -8.61
C ASN A 69 0.72 1.43 -9.00
N THR A 70 0.20 1.44 -10.23
CA THR A 70 -0.59 2.57 -10.75
C THR A 70 -2.06 2.58 -10.31
N PHE A 71 -2.55 1.52 -9.66
CA PHE A 71 -3.97 1.42 -9.27
C PHE A 71 -4.40 2.58 -8.34
N LEU A 72 -3.56 2.93 -7.37
CA LEU A 72 -3.72 4.13 -6.53
C LEU A 72 -2.75 5.25 -6.94
N GLY A 73 -2.59 5.47 -8.25
CA GLY A 73 -1.80 6.58 -8.76
C GLY A 73 -0.30 6.50 -8.42
N GLY A 74 0.25 5.28 -8.29
CA GLY A 74 1.67 5.09 -7.94
C GLY A 74 1.91 5.00 -6.43
N THR A 75 0.96 4.47 -5.66
CA THR A 75 1.09 4.33 -4.20
C THR A 75 0.56 2.99 -3.70
N ASP A 76 1.11 2.52 -2.59
CA ASP A 76 0.63 1.37 -1.83
C ASP A 76 0.22 1.80 -0.42
N LEU A 77 -0.68 1.01 0.17
CA LEU A 77 -1.18 1.18 1.53
C LEU A 77 -0.47 0.20 2.48
N CYS A 78 0.24 0.74 3.47
CA CYS A 78 0.81 0.02 4.59
C CYS A 78 -0.24 -0.11 5.70
N PHE A 79 -0.87 -1.28 5.79
CA PHE A 79 -1.94 -1.57 6.74
C PHE A 79 -1.52 -2.47 7.91
N ALA A 80 -0.35 -3.10 7.85
CA ALA A 80 0.20 -3.98 8.89
C ALA A 80 1.71 -4.18 8.69
N ARG A 81 2.38 -4.74 9.70
CA ARG A 81 3.76 -5.23 9.61
C ARG A 81 3.79 -6.75 9.62
N ARG A 82 4.65 -7.37 8.80
CA ARG A 82 4.97 -8.79 8.94
C ARG A 82 6.07 -8.98 9.98
N GLN A 83 5.80 -9.79 10.99
CA GLN A 83 6.75 -10.17 12.01
C GLN A 83 7.07 -11.65 11.89
N VAL A 84 8.36 -11.99 11.95
CA VAL A 84 8.80 -13.39 12.07
C VAL A 84 8.39 -13.90 13.45
N ALA A 85 7.51 -14.88 13.48
CA ALA A 85 7.01 -15.51 14.71
C ALA A 85 7.92 -16.67 15.14
N GLU A 86 8.37 -17.49 14.19
CA GLU A 86 9.17 -18.68 14.47
C GLU A 86 10.02 -19.08 13.26
N VAL A 87 11.30 -19.37 13.46
CA VAL A 87 12.15 -19.98 12.41
C VAL A 87 11.97 -21.50 12.45
N ARG A 88 11.48 -22.09 11.36
CA ARG A 88 11.23 -23.53 11.24
C ARG A 88 12.48 -24.32 10.88
N GLY A 89 13.37 -23.72 10.11
CA GLY A 89 14.62 -24.36 9.72
C GLY A 89 15.37 -23.58 8.66
N ASN A 90 16.57 -24.04 8.36
CA ASN A 90 17.40 -23.52 7.29
C ASN A 90 18.10 -24.67 6.56
N THR A 91 18.45 -24.44 5.29
CA THR A 91 19.32 -25.36 4.56
C THR A 91 20.77 -25.12 4.94
N GLU A 92 21.59 -26.16 4.84
CA GLU A 92 23.04 -26.00 4.96
C GLU A 92 23.54 -24.93 3.97
N PRO A 93 24.41 -24.00 4.40
CA PRO A 93 24.99 -22.99 3.52
C PRO A 93 25.70 -23.62 2.33
N GLY A 94 25.20 -23.36 1.12
CA GLY A 94 25.79 -23.82 -0.13
C GLY A 94 26.45 -22.67 -0.88
N GLU A 95 27.52 -22.97 -1.61
CA GLU A 95 28.12 -22.03 -2.54
C GLU A 95 27.43 -22.14 -3.90
N MET A 96 26.94 -21.01 -4.42
CA MET A 96 26.37 -20.91 -5.77
C MET A 96 26.86 -19.62 -6.40
N ALA A 97 27.43 -19.70 -7.60
CA ALA A 97 27.99 -18.55 -8.31
C ALA A 97 29.01 -17.73 -7.48
N GLY A 98 29.79 -18.39 -6.62
CA GLY A 98 30.82 -17.75 -5.77
C GLY A 98 30.28 -17.04 -4.53
N VAL A 99 28.99 -17.16 -4.21
CA VAL A 99 28.40 -16.63 -2.98
C VAL A 99 27.84 -17.76 -2.12
N HIS A 100 27.98 -17.61 -0.80
CA HIS A 100 27.36 -18.53 0.16
C HIS A 100 25.90 -18.13 0.39
N MET A 101 24.99 -19.09 0.24
CA MET A 101 23.56 -18.86 0.43
C MET A 101 22.89 -19.95 1.26
N THR A 102 21.85 -19.57 2.00
CA THR A 102 20.97 -20.47 2.74
C THR A 102 19.52 -20.09 2.49
N ARG A 103 18.63 -21.09 2.46
CA ARG A 103 17.18 -20.87 2.47
C ARG A 103 16.66 -21.02 3.89
N VAL A 104 15.94 -20.02 4.37
CA VAL A 104 15.35 -19.99 5.71
C VAL A 104 13.84 -20.09 5.59
N THR A 105 13.25 -21.11 6.22
CA THR A 105 11.79 -21.25 6.35
C THR A 105 11.36 -20.74 7.71
N TYR A 106 10.33 -19.89 7.75
CA TYR A 106 9.82 -19.29 8.97
C TYR A 106 8.31 -19.08 8.91
N ARG A 107 7.67 -19.14 10.08
CA ARG A 107 6.31 -18.64 10.27
C ARG A 107 6.34 -17.14 10.54
N TRP A 108 5.39 -16.45 9.93
CA TRP A 108 5.16 -15.02 10.13
C TRP A 108 3.74 -14.77 10.59
N ARG A 109 3.54 -13.62 11.20
CA ARG A 109 2.22 -13.07 11.54
C ARG A 109 2.16 -11.59 11.20
N LEU A 110 0.97 -11.09 10.94
CA LEU A 110 0.71 -9.66 10.88
C LEU A 110 0.67 -9.12 12.31
N ASP A 111 1.38 -8.01 12.51
CA ASP A 111 1.40 -7.22 13.73
C ASP A 111 1.12 -5.75 13.37
N ASP A 112 0.74 -4.96 14.37
CA ASP A 112 0.38 -3.54 14.21
C ASP A 112 -0.60 -3.28 13.06
N ILE A 113 -1.63 -4.12 12.96
CA ILE A 113 -2.70 -3.92 11.99
C ILE A 113 -3.35 -2.58 12.27
N ALA A 114 -3.35 -1.70 11.26
CA ALA A 114 -3.92 -0.38 11.38
C ALA A 114 -5.44 -0.48 11.67
N PRO A 115 -5.99 0.30 12.62
CA PRO A 115 -7.39 0.17 13.02
C PRO A 115 -8.38 0.32 11.86
N TRP A 116 -8.05 1.16 10.87
CA TRP A 116 -8.88 1.39 9.68
C TRP A 116 -8.91 0.20 8.71
N ALA A 117 -7.93 -0.71 8.75
CA ALA A 117 -7.78 -1.77 7.76
C ALA A 117 -8.92 -2.80 7.79
N ASN A 118 -9.57 -2.97 8.95
CA ASN A 118 -10.71 -3.87 9.13
C ASN A 118 -12.07 -3.24 8.82
N ALA A 119 -12.12 -1.95 8.46
CA ALA A 119 -13.38 -1.30 8.12
C ALA A 119 -14.05 -2.01 6.92
N PRO A 120 -15.37 -2.26 6.94
CA PRO A 120 -16.04 -2.98 5.85
C PRO A 120 -15.81 -2.36 4.47
N ALA A 121 -15.89 -1.03 4.37
CA ALA A 121 -15.65 -0.29 3.12
C ALA A 121 -14.21 -0.48 2.61
N ILE A 122 -13.22 -0.55 3.51
CA ILE A 122 -11.82 -0.82 3.13
C ILE A 122 -11.67 -2.26 2.64
N ARG A 123 -12.26 -3.23 3.34
CA ARG A 123 -12.19 -4.64 2.94
C ARG A 123 -12.87 -4.90 1.59
N GLU A 124 -13.97 -4.19 1.31
CA GLU A 124 -14.67 -4.24 0.02
C GLU A 124 -13.87 -3.58 -1.10
N ALA A 125 -13.37 -2.36 -0.86
CA ALA A 125 -12.60 -1.60 -1.85
C ALA A 125 -11.21 -2.17 -2.14
N PHE A 126 -10.61 -2.84 -1.16
CA PHE A 126 -9.25 -3.38 -1.22
C PHE A 126 -9.21 -4.89 -0.89
N PRO A 127 -9.62 -5.76 -1.83
CA PRO A 127 -9.69 -7.22 -1.59
C PRO A 127 -8.36 -7.86 -1.17
N ALA A 128 -7.22 -7.29 -1.58
CA ALA A 128 -5.90 -7.75 -1.16
C ALA A 128 -5.66 -7.52 0.35
N ILE A 129 -6.14 -6.40 0.90
CA ILE A 129 -6.08 -6.13 2.34
C ILE A 129 -7.00 -7.10 3.08
N ALA A 130 -8.24 -7.27 2.60
CA ALA A 130 -9.18 -8.23 3.20
C ALA A 130 -8.59 -9.65 3.27
N SER A 131 -8.05 -10.13 2.15
CA SER A 131 -7.44 -11.47 2.06
C SER A 131 -6.27 -11.63 3.04
N ALA A 132 -5.40 -10.62 3.14
CA ALA A 132 -4.27 -10.66 4.07
C ALA A 132 -4.71 -10.61 5.55
N LEU A 133 -5.84 -9.98 5.86
CA LEU A 133 -6.40 -9.94 7.22
C LEU A 133 -7.15 -11.22 7.60
N ASP A 134 -7.71 -11.93 6.61
CA ASP A 134 -8.36 -13.23 6.82
C ASP A 134 -7.33 -14.35 7.08
N GLU A 135 -6.13 -14.19 6.52
CA GLU A 135 -4.98 -15.06 6.76
C GLU A 135 -3.82 -14.26 7.40
N PRO A 136 -3.95 -13.84 8.68
CA PRO A 136 -3.01 -12.94 9.32
C PRO A 136 -1.70 -13.61 9.73
N GLU A 137 -1.52 -14.89 9.42
CA GLU A 137 -0.29 -15.64 9.65
C GLU A 137 -0.05 -16.62 8.53
N GLY A 138 1.21 -17.02 8.35
CA GLY A 138 1.58 -17.97 7.32
C GLY A 138 3.00 -18.46 7.48
N GLU A 139 3.47 -19.15 6.44
CA GLU A 139 4.84 -19.63 6.33
C GLU A 139 5.46 -19.07 5.05
N ALA A 140 6.76 -18.76 5.11
CA ALA A 140 7.53 -18.30 3.97
C ALA A 140 8.92 -18.93 3.98
N THR A 141 9.51 -19.07 2.80
CA THR A 141 10.90 -19.49 2.62
C THR A 141 11.62 -18.43 1.82
N GLU A 142 12.67 -17.85 2.40
CA GLU A 142 13.46 -16.78 1.78
C GLU A 142 14.93 -17.19 1.65
N THR A 143 15.61 -16.65 0.63
CA THR A 143 17.04 -16.87 0.43
C THR A 143 17.85 -15.75 1.06
N LEU A 144 18.80 -16.12 1.91
CA LEU A 144 19.80 -15.22 2.48
C LEU A 144 21.16 -15.49 1.84
N ILE A 145 21.89 -14.43 1.55
CA ILE A 145 23.25 -14.44 1.00
C ILE A 145 24.19 -13.94 2.10
N LEU A 146 25.29 -14.66 2.32
CA LEU A 146 26.33 -14.22 3.23
C LEU A 146 27.13 -13.10 2.56
N THR A 147 27.15 -11.95 3.22
CA THR A 147 27.91 -10.75 2.84
C THR A 147 28.90 -10.42 3.95
N ASP A 148 29.78 -9.43 3.73
CA ASP A 148 30.72 -8.96 4.77
C ASP A 148 29.99 -8.43 6.02
N SER A 149 28.73 -7.99 5.88
CA SER A 149 27.87 -7.51 6.97
C SER A 149 27.03 -8.63 7.61
N GLY A 150 27.26 -9.89 7.24
CA GLY A 150 26.47 -11.05 7.65
C GLY A 150 25.41 -11.47 6.61
N TRP A 151 24.39 -12.19 7.07
CA TRP A 151 23.32 -12.71 6.21
C TRP A 151 22.35 -11.61 5.78
N THR A 152 22.22 -11.43 4.46
CA THR A 152 21.38 -10.39 3.85
C THR A 152 20.36 -11.04 2.93
N HIS A 153 19.12 -10.51 2.92
CA HIS A 153 18.09 -11.01 2.02
C HIS A 153 18.52 -10.84 0.55
N GLN A 154 18.28 -11.84 -0.29
CA GLN A 154 18.73 -11.84 -1.70
C GLN A 154 18.31 -10.59 -2.48
N SER A 155 17.14 -10.01 -2.19
CA SER A 155 16.64 -8.83 -2.89
C SER A 155 17.39 -7.53 -2.55
N LEU A 156 18.21 -7.55 -1.50
CA LEU A 156 19.00 -6.41 -1.04
C LEU A 156 20.47 -6.51 -1.51
N VAL A 157 20.83 -7.62 -2.15
CA VAL A 157 22.15 -7.85 -2.72
C VAL A 157 22.03 -7.61 -4.23
N GLY A 158 22.41 -6.41 -4.67
CA GLY A 158 22.33 -5.95 -6.05
C GLY A 158 23.16 -4.70 -6.29
#